data_AF-A0A7Y6PIR1-F1
#
_entry.id   AF-A0A7Y6PIR1-F1
#
_cell.length_a   1.000
_cell.length_b   1.000
_cell.length_c   1.000
_cell.angle_alpha   90.00
_cell.angle_beta   90.00
_cell.angle_gamma   90.00
#
_symmetry.space_group_name_H-M   'P 1'
#
loop_
_entity.id
_entity.type
_entity.pdbx_description
1 polymer ?
#
loop_
_entity_poly.entity_id
_entity_poly.type
_entity_poly.pdbx_seq_one_letter_code
_entity_poly.pdbx_strand_id
1 'polypeptide(L)'
;LDKGGAGEVISLAIYGWFFEQFTSKQGLEYVDNGNGREAAASAVAFDANGSGLNILNAWKDLYDKGFAPNVGRGGDAGLADFSSGKSAMTLGSTASLKQILNDVNGKFEVGT
;
A
#
# COMPACT_ATOMS: atom_id res chain seq x y z
N LEU A 1 20.85 -4.61 8.31
CA LEU A 1 19.62 -5.37 8.64
C LEU A 1 20.06 -6.61 9.41
N ASP A 2 20.20 -6.49 10.73
CA ASP A 2 20.28 -7.66 11.59
C ASP A 2 18.97 -8.43 11.41
N LYS A 3 19.07 -9.72 11.10
CA LYS A 3 18.00 -10.51 10.49
C LYS A 3 16.77 -10.63 11.41
N GLY A 4 15.82 -9.71 11.28
CA GLY A 4 14.42 -10.01 11.59
C GLY A 4 13.95 -11.19 10.74
N GLY A 5 12.95 -11.94 11.20
CA GLY A 5 12.53 -13.19 10.56
C GLY A 5 12.14 -13.08 9.08
N ALA A 6 11.68 -11.91 8.63
CA ALA A 6 11.32 -11.63 7.24
C ALA A 6 12.42 -10.83 6.50
N GLY A 7 12.59 -11.10 5.20
CA GLY A 7 13.56 -10.42 4.35
C GLY A 7 13.11 -9.02 3.88
N GLU A 8 11.81 -8.74 3.95
CA GLU A 8 11.18 -7.50 3.52
C GLU A 8 10.37 -6.91 4.67
N VAL A 9 10.34 -5.58 4.78
CA VAL A 9 9.58 -4.92 5.85
C VAL A 9 8.08 -4.97 5.51
N ILE A 10 7.72 -4.67 4.27
CA ILE A 10 6.33 -4.64 3.82
C ILE A 10 6.19 -5.05 2.35
N SER A 11 5.24 -5.92 2.04
CA SER A 11 4.80 -6.19 0.67
C SER A 11 3.63 -5.27 0.31
N LEU A 12 3.94 -4.11 -0.27
CA LEU A 12 2.98 -3.06 -0.64
C LEU A 12 2.65 -3.11 -2.13
N ALA A 13 1.39 -3.39 -2.47
CA ALA A 13 0.94 -3.44 -3.85
C ALA A 13 0.74 -2.04 -4.48
N ILE A 14 1.04 -1.91 -5.77
CA ILE A 14 0.70 -0.74 -6.60
C ILE A 14 -0.80 -0.76 -6.89
N TYR A 15 -1.55 -0.05 -6.03
CA TYR A 15 -3.01 -0.02 -6.07
C TYR A 15 -3.57 1.39 -5.85
N GLY A 16 -4.51 1.80 -6.70
CA GLY A 16 -5.08 3.16 -6.69
C GLY A 16 -5.78 3.53 -5.39
N TRP A 17 -6.43 2.56 -4.72
CA TRP A 17 -7.07 2.82 -3.44
C TRP A 17 -6.07 3.17 -2.33
N PHE A 18 -4.90 2.52 -2.28
CA PHE A 18 -3.86 2.90 -1.32
C PHE A 18 -3.29 4.29 -1.63
N PHE A 19 -3.12 4.62 -2.92
CA PHE A 19 -2.72 5.96 -3.33
C PHE A 19 -3.73 7.03 -2.86
N GLU A 20 -5.02 6.76 -2.97
CA GLU A 20 -6.09 7.63 -2.46
C GLU A 20 -6.04 7.77 -0.92
N GLN A 21 -5.86 6.67 -0.19
CA GLN A 21 -5.71 6.68 1.27
C GLN A 21 -4.49 7.49 1.71
N PHE A 22 -3.35 7.35 1.02
CA PHE A 22 -2.14 8.12 1.31
C PHE A 22 -2.26 9.59 0.93
N THR A 23 -3.05 9.92 -0.10
CA THR A 23 -3.40 11.30 -0.42
C THR A 23 -4.23 11.91 0.72
N SER A 24 -5.25 11.18 1.17
CA SER A 24 -6.08 11.59 2.32
C SER A 24 -5.26 11.75 3.60
N LYS A 25 -4.26 10.89 3.83
CA LYS A 25 -3.36 10.99 4.99
C LYS A 25 -2.53 12.27 4.99
N GLN A 26 -2.26 12.84 3.83
CA GLN A 26 -1.59 14.14 3.69
C GLN A 26 -2.53 15.33 3.92
N GLY A 27 -3.84 15.10 4.07
CA GLY A 27 -4.85 16.17 4.21
C GLY A 27 -5.09 16.94 2.90
N LEU A 28 -4.72 16.35 1.76
CA LEU A 28 -4.81 16.97 0.44
C LEU A 28 -5.93 16.33 -0.39
N GLU A 29 -6.38 17.06 -1.39
CA GLU A 29 -7.44 16.62 -2.30
C GLU A 29 -6.89 15.66 -3.35
N TYR A 30 -7.67 14.63 -3.67
CA TYR A 30 -7.39 13.68 -4.74
C TYR A 30 -7.86 14.23 -6.09
N VAL A 31 -9.05 14.83 -6.13
CA VAL A 31 -9.64 15.52 -7.30
C VAL A 31 -10.14 16.90 -6.89
N ASP A 32 -10.34 17.78 -7.86
CA ASP A 32 -10.84 19.14 -7.66
C ASP A 32 -12.27 19.21 -7.06
N ASN A 33 -12.74 20.44 -6.81
CA ASN A 33 -14.08 20.74 -6.31
C ASN A 33 -14.40 20.08 -4.96
N GLY A 34 -13.46 20.17 -4.02
CA GLY A 34 -13.64 19.60 -2.68
C GLY A 34 -13.70 18.09 -2.70
N ASN A 35 -12.86 17.41 -3.50
CA ASN A 35 -13.01 15.98 -3.84
C ASN A 35 -14.39 15.65 -4.44
N GLY A 36 -14.90 16.49 -5.32
CA GLY A 36 -16.21 16.33 -5.96
C GLY A 36 -17.43 16.62 -5.07
N ARG A 37 -17.24 17.16 -3.85
CA ARG A 37 -18.35 17.50 -2.94
C ARG A 37 -19.05 18.81 -3.32
N GLU A 38 -18.31 19.74 -3.92
CA GLU A 38 -18.81 21.08 -4.24
C GLU A 38 -19.37 21.17 -5.67
N ALA A 39 -18.78 20.40 -6.58
CA ALA A 39 -19.23 20.23 -7.97
C ALA A 39 -18.66 18.91 -8.53
N ALA A 40 -19.08 18.51 -9.73
CA ALA A 40 -18.51 17.34 -10.39
C ALA A 40 -16.98 17.50 -10.57
N ALA A 41 -16.22 16.45 -10.24
CA ALA A 41 -14.78 16.44 -10.48
C ALA A 41 -14.48 16.58 -11.97
N SER A 42 -13.56 17.50 -12.31
CA SER A 42 -13.15 17.79 -13.68
C SER A 42 -11.66 17.53 -13.92
N ALA A 43 -10.87 17.52 -12.84
CA ALA A 43 -9.44 17.28 -12.87
C ALA A 43 -8.99 16.51 -11.62
N VAL A 44 -7.86 15.84 -11.75
CA VAL A 44 -7.14 15.34 -10.58
C VAL A 44 -6.45 16.52 -9.89
N ALA A 45 -6.38 16.47 -8.56
CA ALA A 45 -5.69 17.49 -7.77
C ALA A 45 -4.31 17.01 -7.30
N PHE A 46 -4.10 15.68 -7.22
CA PHE A 46 -2.90 15.08 -6.64
C PHE A 46 -1.59 15.38 -7.40
N ASP A 47 -1.68 15.74 -8.68
CA ASP A 47 -0.54 16.07 -9.54
C ASP A 47 -0.13 17.55 -9.41
N ALA A 48 -1.07 18.43 -9.06
CA ALA A 48 -0.85 19.85 -8.84
C ALA A 48 -0.53 20.18 -7.37
N ASN A 49 -1.17 19.51 -6.40
CA ASN A 49 -1.01 19.80 -4.98
C ASN A 49 0.19 19.09 -4.31
N GLY A 50 0.94 18.29 -5.06
CA GLY A 50 2.16 17.61 -4.61
C GLY A 50 1.93 16.29 -3.85
N SER A 51 0.69 15.92 -3.54
CA SER A 51 0.40 14.68 -2.80
C SER A 51 0.86 13.43 -3.55
N GLY A 52 0.67 13.38 -4.87
CA GLY A 52 1.11 12.26 -5.70
C GLY A 52 2.63 12.14 -5.75
N LEU A 53 3.33 13.27 -5.87
CA LEU A 53 4.80 13.30 -5.86
C LEU A 53 5.36 12.79 -4.52
N ASN A 54 4.76 13.19 -3.40
CA ASN A 54 5.16 12.73 -2.07
C ASN A 54 5.01 11.20 -1.92
N ILE A 55 3.90 10.64 -2.41
CA ILE A 55 3.67 9.18 -2.39
C ILE A 55 4.74 8.45 -3.20
N LEU A 56 5.01 8.91 -4.43
CA LEU A 56 6.02 8.29 -5.30
C LEU A 56 7.43 8.39 -4.71
N ASN A 57 7.78 9.52 -4.10
CA ASN A 57 9.06 9.71 -3.43
C ASN A 57 9.20 8.78 -2.22
N ALA A 58 8.18 8.68 -1.37
CA ALA A 58 8.20 7.78 -0.21
C ALA A 58 8.31 6.31 -0.64
N TRP A 59 7.57 5.91 -1.67
CA TRP A 59 7.69 4.56 -2.21
C TRP A 59 9.07 4.29 -2.78
N LYS A 60 9.59 5.20 -3.59
CA LYS A 60 10.93 5.07 -4.17
C LYS A 60 12.00 4.94 -3.08
N ASP A 61 11.93 5.74 -2.01
CA ASP A 61 12.85 5.64 -0.88
C ASP A 61 12.78 4.28 -0.17
N LEU A 62 11.57 3.75 0.06
CA LEU A 62 11.39 2.41 0.64
C LEU A 62 11.92 1.30 -0.28
N TYR A 63 11.73 1.45 -1.60
CA TYR A 63 12.26 0.51 -2.59
C TYR A 63 13.79 0.55 -2.63
N ASP A 64 14.40 1.74 -2.71
CA ASP A 64 15.85 1.93 -2.77
C ASP A 64 16.54 1.41 -1.49
N LYS A 65 15.87 1.48 -0.33
CA LYS A 65 16.32 0.91 0.95
C LYS A 65 16.11 -0.62 1.06
N GLY A 66 15.43 -1.24 0.10
CA GLY A 66 15.09 -2.66 0.12
C GLY A 66 13.99 -3.04 1.12
N PHE A 67 13.19 -2.07 1.58
CA PHE A 67 12.15 -2.29 2.59
C PHE A 67 10.80 -2.68 1.99
N ALA A 68 10.45 -2.10 0.84
CA ALA A 68 9.21 -2.37 0.12
C ALA A 68 9.50 -2.67 -1.36
N PRO A 69 9.83 -3.94 -1.70
CA PRO A 69 10.08 -4.30 -3.09
C PRO A 69 8.83 -4.15 -3.94
N ASN A 70 9.03 -4.07 -5.25
CA ASN A 70 7.92 -4.02 -6.21
C ASN A 70 7.28 -5.41 -6.34
N VAL A 71 6.15 -5.59 -5.68
CA VAL A 71 5.36 -6.84 -5.69
C VAL A 71 4.29 -6.88 -6.79
N GLY A 72 4.21 -5.85 -7.64
CA GLY A 72 3.25 -5.76 -8.74
C GLY A 72 2.02 -4.88 -8.45
N ARG A 73 1.01 -4.98 -9.33
CA ARG A 73 -0.21 -4.15 -9.32
C ARG A 73 -1.42 -4.95 -8.86
N GLY A 74 -2.39 -4.26 -8.25
CA GLY A 74 -3.66 -4.84 -7.80
C GLY A 74 -3.68 -5.17 -6.31
N GLY A 75 -4.86 -5.14 -5.69
CA GLY A 75 -5.01 -5.17 -4.22
C GLY A 75 -4.38 -6.36 -3.51
N ASP A 76 -4.23 -7.51 -4.20
CA ASP A 76 -3.72 -8.75 -3.60
C ASP A 76 -2.26 -9.07 -3.98
N ALA A 77 -1.58 -8.21 -4.75
CA ALA A 77 -0.24 -8.51 -5.29
C ALA A 77 0.82 -8.73 -4.21
N GLY A 78 0.63 -8.17 -3.00
CA GLY A 78 1.54 -8.35 -1.86
C GLY A 78 1.25 -9.57 -0.97
N LEU A 79 0.13 -10.28 -1.19
CA LEU A 79 -0.33 -11.30 -0.24
C LEU A 79 0.58 -12.53 -0.20
N ALA A 80 1.10 -12.97 -1.36
CA ALA A 80 1.96 -14.14 -1.44
C ALA A 80 3.29 -13.96 -0.68
N ASP A 81 3.87 -12.76 -0.74
CA ASP A 81 5.08 -12.42 0.01
C ASP A 81 4.81 -12.43 1.52
N PHE A 82 3.65 -11.95 1.95
CA PHE A 82 3.29 -12.00 3.37
C PHE A 82 2.98 -13.42 3.84
N SER A 83 2.11 -14.15 3.14
CA SER A 83 1.66 -15.48 3.57
C SER A 83 2.77 -16.54 3.54
N SER A 84 3.84 -16.31 2.76
CA SER A 84 5.06 -17.12 2.78
C SER A 84 6.06 -16.72 3.87
N GLY A 85 5.83 -15.61 4.59
CA GLY A 85 6.75 -15.06 5.61
C GLY A 85 7.92 -14.26 5.02
N LYS A 86 7.89 -13.95 3.71
CA LYS A 86 8.91 -13.15 3.04
C LYS A 86 8.85 -11.68 3.44
N SER A 87 7.65 -11.14 3.66
CA SER A 87 7.42 -9.80 4.22
C SER A 87 6.83 -9.86 5.64
N ALA A 88 7.22 -8.91 6.49
CA ALA A 88 6.69 -8.81 7.86
C ALA A 88 5.27 -8.22 7.93
N MET A 89 4.92 -7.37 6.95
CA MET A 89 3.61 -6.70 6.87
C MET A 89 3.09 -6.72 5.43
N THR A 90 1.78 -6.60 5.28
CA THR A 90 1.12 -6.31 4.00
C THR A 90 -0.06 -5.38 4.21
N LEU A 91 -0.54 -4.75 3.13
CA LEU A 91 -1.82 -4.05 3.11
C LEU A 91 -2.78 -4.82 2.21
N GLY A 92 -4.00 -5.03 2.69
CA GLY A 92 -5.05 -5.71 1.95
C GLY A 92 -6.43 -5.29 2.42
N SER A 93 -7.45 -5.72 1.69
CA SER A 93 -8.83 -5.62 2.16
C SER A 93 -9.10 -6.67 3.23
N THR A 94 -10.04 -6.41 4.13
CA THR A 94 -10.57 -7.45 5.03
C THR A 94 -11.19 -8.62 4.24
N ALA A 95 -11.60 -8.40 3.00
CA ALA A 95 -12.01 -9.46 2.07
C ALA A 95 -10.92 -10.51 1.83
N SER A 96 -9.64 -10.10 1.88
CA SER A 96 -8.48 -10.98 1.67
C SER A 96 -8.07 -11.73 2.95
N LEU A 97 -8.61 -11.37 4.13
CA LEU A 97 -8.19 -11.94 5.41
C LEU A 97 -8.37 -13.46 5.46
N LYS A 98 -9.50 -13.99 4.96
CA LYS A 98 -9.73 -15.44 4.91
C LYS A 98 -8.66 -16.15 4.07
N GLN A 99 -8.29 -15.57 2.94
CA GLN A 99 -7.25 -16.13 2.07
C GLN A 99 -5.88 -16.10 2.76
N ILE A 100 -5.54 -14.96 3.39
CA ILE A 100 -4.29 -14.81 4.16
C ILE A 100 -4.18 -15.88 5.25
N LEU A 101 -5.22 -16.06 6.06
CA LEU A 101 -5.23 -17.05 7.15
C LEU A 101 -5.06 -18.48 6.61
N ASN A 102 -5.72 -18.81 5.49
CA ASN A 102 -5.59 -20.10 4.83
C ASN A 102 -4.17 -20.34 4.28
N ASP A 103 -3.55 -19.34 3.66
CA ASP A 103 -2.22 -19.47 3.04
C ASP A 103 -1.09 -19.51 4.07
N VAL A 104 -1.25 -18.72 5.16
CA VAL A 104 -0.37 -18.79 6.33
C VAL A 104 -0.48 -20.14 7.00
N ASN A 105 -1.69 -20.71 7.08
CA ASN A 105 -1.93 -22.07 7.60
C ASN A 105 -1.24 -22.34 8.94
N GLY A 106 -1.30 -21.38 9.87
CA GLY A 106 -0.71 -21.48 11.20
C GLY A 106 0.83 -21.42 11.27
N LYS A 107 1.53 -21.10 10.17
CA LYS A 107 3.00 -20.92 10.19
C LYS A 107 3.46 -19.79 11.12
N PHE A 108 2.62 -18.77 11.30
CA PHE A 108 2.82 -17.66 12.22
C PHE A 108 1.46 -17.02 12.60
N GLU A 109 1.46 -16.22 13.66
CA GLU A 109 0.28 -15.44 14.07
C GLU A 109 0.07 -14.23 13.14
N VAL A 110 -1.15 -14.09 12.61
CA VAL A 110 -1.54 -12.93 11.78
C VAL A 110 -2.23 -11.89 12.67
N GLY A 111 -1.55 -10.78 12.92
CA GLY A 111 -2.15 -9.61 13.57
C GLY A 111 -2.91 -8.71 12.58
N THR A 112 -4.01 -8.11 13.02
CA THR A 112 -4.87 -7.20 12.23
C THR A 112 -5.27 -5.98 13.04
#